data_AF-A0A7C6VV66-F1
#
_entry.id   AF-A0A7C6VV66-F1
#
_cell.length_a   1.000
_cell.length_b   1.000
_cell.length_c   1.000
_cell.angle_alpha   90.00
_cell.angle_beta   90.00
_cell.angle_gamma   90.00
#
_symmetry.space_group_name_H-M   'P 1'
#
loop_
_entity.id
_entity.type
_entity.pdbx_description
1 polymer ?
#
loop_
_entity_poly.entity_id
_entity_poly.type
_entity_poly.pdbx_seq_one_letter_code
_entity_poly.pdbx_strand_id
1 'polypeptide(L)'
;KDYIYEKLNRLINKRIQSIKKGSIYIIKQKIKNEYIQLGYDETCIIDILDKQIIENNIEKEYFSILKKLEKKYTGNELEYQVKQRLYQKGYKTIEIEKITKKSRI
;
A
#
# COMPACT_ATOMS: atom_id res chain seq x y z
N LYS A 1 -26.84 2.60 -15.56
CA LYS A 1 -25.48 2.68 -14.96
C LYS A 1 -24.52 2.96 -16.10
N ASP A 2 -23.68 3.99 -15.98
CA ASP A 2 -22.78 4.48 -17.02
C ASP A 2 -21.81 3.39 -17.51
N TYR A 3 -21.83 3.08 -18.81
CA TYR A 3 -20.93 2.10 -19.45
C TYR A 3 -19.45 2.44 -19.19
N ILE A 4 -19.12 3.73 -19.17
CA ILE A 4 -17.78 4.25 -18.89
C ILE A 4 -17.35 3.89 -17.46
N TYR A 5 -18.25 4.03 -16.48
CA TYR A 5 -17.98 3.70 -15.08
C TYR A 5 -17.71 2.20 -14.92
N GLU A 6 -18.51 1.33 -15.54
CA GLU A 6 -18.30 -0.12 -15.45
C GLU A 6 -16.98 -0.55 -16.10
N LYS A 7 -16.62 0.07 -17.23
CA LYS A 7 -15.34 -0.15 -17.89
C LYS A 7 -14.18 0.29 -17.00
N LEU A 8 -14.24 1.48 -16.42
CA LEU A 8 -13.23 2.00 -15.50
C LEU A 8 -13.06 1.11 -14.27
N ASN A 9 -14.16 0.66 -13.67
CA ASN A 9 -14.13 -0.26 -12.53
C ASN A 9 -13.40 -1.57 -12.86
N ARG A 10 -13.69 -2.17 -14.03
CA ARG A 10 -12.99 -3.39 -14.48
C ARG A 10 -11.49 -3.16 -14.67
N LEU A 11 -11.10 -2.01 -15.21
CA LEU A 11 -9.70 -1.65 -15.44
C LEU A 11 -8.95 -1.45 -14.12
N ILE A 12 -9.52 -0.68 -13.19
CA ILE A 12 -8.96 -0.44 -11.85
C ILE A 12 -8.77 -1.77 -11.10
N ASN A 13 -9.76 -2.67 -11.14
CA ASN A 13 -9.68 -3.96 -10.44
C ASN A 13 -8.53 -4.83 -10.98
N LYS A 14 -8.39 -4.91 -12.31
CA LYS A 14 -7.25 -5.59 -12.94
C LYS A 14 -5.93 -4.96 -12.53
N ARG A 15 -5.90 -3.62 -12.45
CA ARG A 15 -4.69 -2.89 -12.10
C ARG A 15 -4.26 -3.14 -10.66
N ILE A 16 -5.19 -3.12 -9.70
CA ILE A 16 -4.95 -3.45 -8.28
C ILE A 16 -4.32 -4.85 -8.18
N GLN A 17 -4.90 -5.86 -8.84
CA GLN A 17 -4.39 -7.23 -8.81
C GLN A 17 -2.98 -7.35 -9.43
N SER A 18 -2.66 -6.51 -10.42
CA SER A 18 -1.32 -6.52 -11.05
C SER A 18 -0.24 -5.91 -10.16
N ILE A 19 -0.58 -4.98 -9.26
CA ILE A 19 0.39 -4.28 -8.42
C ILE A 19 0.74 -5.14 -7.22
N LYS A 20 1.90 -5.79 -7.30
CA LYS A 20 2.38 -6.73 -6.27
C LYS A 20 3.10 -6.07 -5.08
N LYS A 21 3.36 -4.76 -5.12
CA LYS A 21 4.25 -4.07 -4.15
C LYS A 21 3.76 -2.66 -3.83
N GLY A 22 3.75 -2.34 -2.54
CA GLY A 22 3.45 -1.01 -2.00
C GLY A 22 2.38 -1.06 -0.93
N SER A 23 2.30 -0.02 -0.10
CA SER A 23 1.16 0.15 0.80
C SER A 23 -0.12 0.42 -0.01
N ILE A 24 -1.28 0.16 0.61
CA ILE A 24 -2.59 0.46 0.02
C ILE A 24 -2.65 1.92 -0.48
N TYR A 25 -2.11 2.85 0.30
CA TYR A 25 -2.05 4.26 -0.06
C TYR A 25 -1.25 4.50 -1.35
N ILE A 26 -0.05 3.93 -1.47
CA ILE A 26 0.78 4.07 -2.66
C ILE A 26 0.13 3.42 -3.88
N ILE A 27 -0.53 2.27 -3.69
CA ILE A 27 -1.27 1.59 -4.76
C ILE A 27 -2.41 2.48 -5.27
N LYS A 28 -3.26 2.98 -4.35
CA LYS A 28 -4.36 3.88 -4.69
C LYS A 28 -3.86 5.13 -5.41
N GLN A 29 -2.79 5.75 -4.92
CA GLN A 29 -2.24 6.96 -5.54
C GLN A 29 -1.69 6.71 -6.95
N LYS A 30 -0.99 5.60 -7.16
CA LYS A 30 -0.48 5.23 -8.50
C LYS A 30 -1.62 5.03 -9.49
N ILE A 31 -2.64 4.27 -9.09
CA ILE A 31 -3.81 4.02 -9.92
C ILE A 31 -4.55 5.32 -10.20
N LYS A 32 -4.77 6.16 -9.18
CA LYS A 32 -5.41 7.46 -9.34
C LYS A 32 -4.70 8.30 -10.40
N ASN A 33 -3.39 8.49 -10.24
CA ASN A 33 -2.60 9.30 -11.18
C ASN A 33 -2.62 8.72 -12.60
N GLU A 34 -2.52 7.39 -12.73
CA GLU A 34 -2.57 6.70 -14.04
C GLU A 34 -3.88 6.98 -14.79
N TYR A 35 -5.03 6.81 -14.12
CA TYR A 35 -6.32 7.00 -14.79
C TYR A 35 -6.70 8.48 -14.97
N ILE A 36 -6.24 9.38 -14.09
CA ILE A 36 -6.35 10.83 -14.34
C ILE A 36 -5.59 11.21 -15.61
N GLN A 37 -4.37 10.71 -15.79
CA GLN A 37 -3.57 10.97 -17.00
C GLN A 37 -4.20 10.41 -18.28
N LEU A 38 -4.99 9.35 -18.17
CA LEU A 38 -5.77 8.78 -19.26
C LEU A 38 -7.08 9.53 -19.55
N GLY A 39 -7.36 10.62 -18.81
CA GLY A 39 -8.52 11.49 -19.02
C GLY A 39 -9.80 11.04 -18.32
N TYR A 40 -9.72 10.10 -17.36
CA TYR A 40 -10.88 9.71 -16.56
C TYR A 40 -11.14 10.72 -15.44
N ASP A 41 -12.42 10.89 -15.11
CA ASP A 41 -12.86 11.76 -14.03
C ASP A 41 -12.34 11.30 -12.66
N GLU A 42 -11.72 12.23 -11.92
CA GLU A 42 -11.11 11.94 -10.63
C GLU A 42 -12.13 11.46 -9.59
N THR A 43 -13.34 12.03 -9.58
CA THR A 43 -14.37 11.65 -8.60
C THR A 43 -14.82 10.22 -8.79
N CYS A 44 -14.98 9.79 -10.05
CA CYS A 44 -15.30 8.40 -10.40
C CYS A 44 -14.18 7.44 -9.98
N ILE A 45 -12.92 7.82 -10.18
CA ILE A 45 -11.77 7.00 -9.78
C ILE A 45 -11.73 6.82 -8.26
N ILE A 46 -11.90 7.91 -7.50
CA ILE A 46 -11.90 7.89 -6.04
C ILE A 46 -13.03 7.00 -5.52
N ASP A 47 -14.24 7.18 -6.02
CA ASP A 47 -15.42 6.38 -5.64
C ASP A 47 -15.19 4.88 -5.87
N ILE A 48 -14.58 4.50 -7.00
CA ILE A 48 -14.23 3.10 -7.27
C ILE A 48 -13.17 2.62 -6.28
N LEU A 49 -12.08 3.37 -6.09
CA LEU A 49 -10.95 2.98 -5.23
C LEU A 49 -11.36 2.84 -3.76
N ASP A 50 -12.30 3.65 -3.28
CA ASP A 50 -12.77 3.59 -1.89
C ASP A 50 -13.72 2.43 -1.62
N LYS A 51 -14.42 1.94 -2.65
CA LYS A 51 -15.21 0.71 -2.58
C LYS A 51 -14.36 -0.57 -2.65
N GLN A 52 -13.09 -0.48 -3.06
CA GLN A 52 -12.22 -1.65 -3.16
C GLN A 52 -11.65 -2.06 -1.81
N ILE A 53 -11.82 -3.35 -1.48
CA ILE A 53 -11.15 -3.99 -0.35
C ILE A 53 -9.78 -4.45 -0.84
N ILE A 54 -8.73 -3.72 -0.43
CA ILE A 54 -7.34 -4.06 -0.73
C ILE A 54 -6.73 -4.67 0.53
N GLU A 55 -6.23 -5.90 0.43
CA GLU A 55 -5.58 -6.57 1.56
C GLU A 55 -4.32 -5.80 2.01
N ASN A 56 -4.25 -5.53 3.32
CA ASN A 56 -3.09 -4.88 3.90
C ASN A 56 -2.00 -5.90 4.21
N ASN A 57 -0.93 -5.91 3.42
CA ASN A 57 0.15 -6.89 3.54
C ASN A 57 1.36 -6.39 4.35
N ILE A 58 1.12 -5.44 5.27
CA ILE A 58 2.19 -4.82 6.07
C ILE A 58 2.99 -5.84 6.89
N GLU A 59 2.36 -6.92 7.38
CA GLU A 59 3.05 -7.94 8.19
C GLU A 59 4.13 -8.67 7.37
N LYS A 60 3.80 -9.18 6.18
CA LYS A 60 4.77 -9.88 5.34
C LYS A 60 5.91 -8.95 4.91
N GLU A 61 5.58 -7.69 4.64
CA GLU A 61 6.58 -6.69 4.28
C GLU A 61 7.50 -6.35 5.46
N TYR A 62 6.94 -6.20 6.68
CA TYR A 62 7.71 -6.01 7.92
C TYR A 62 8.73 -7.13 8.10
N PHE A 63 8.29 -8.40 8.06
CA PHE A 63 9.19 -9.55 8.21
C PHE A 63 10.25 -9.59 7.11
N SER A 64 9.90 -9.26 5.87
CA SER A 64 10.86 -9.22 4.76
C SER A 64 11.95 -8.16 4.96
N ILE A 65 11.58 -6.99 5.49
CA ILE A 65 12.52 -5.90 5.79
C ILE A 65 13.38 -6.27 7.01
N LEU A 66 12.74 -6.76 8.08
CA LEU A 66 13.42 -7.20 9.30
C LEU A 66 14.51 -8.22 8.97
N LYS A 67 14.18 -9.28 8.23
CA LYS A 67 15.12 -10.35 7.84
C LYS A 67 16.33 -9.86 7.03
N LYS A 68 16.17 -8.74 6.31
CA LYS A 68 17.28 -8.13 5.56
C LYS A 68 18.14 -7.25 6.44
N LEU A 69 17.52 -6.49 7.33
CA LEU A 69 18.18 -5.49 8.15
C LEU A 69 18.81 -6.08 9.42
N GLU A 70 18.29 -7.19 9.94
CA GLU A 70 18.84 -7.88 11.12
C GLU A 70 20.27 -8.39 10.90
N LYS A 71 20.67 -8.55 9.63
CA LYS A 71 22.05 -8.90 9.25
C LYS A 71 23.04 -7.75 9.46
N LYS A 72 22.56 -6.51 9.57
CA LYS A 72 23.37 -5.29 9.61
C LYS A 72 23.19 -4.50 10.91
N TYR A 73 21.98 -4.51 11.47
CA TYR A 73 21.60 -3.71 12.62
C TYR A 73 21.04 -4.61 13.72
N THR A 74 21.14 -4.16 14.98
CA THR A 74 20.64 -4.89 16.14
C THR A 74 19.89 -3.95 17.10
N GLY A 75 19.09 -4.53 18.00
CA GLY A 75 18.38 -3.80 19.05
C GLY A 75 17.53 -2.63 18.53
N ASN A 76 17.63 -1.48 19.20
CA ASN A 76 16.84 -0.29 18.88
C ASN A 76 17.16 0.28 17.49
N GLU A 77 18.39 0.14 17.01
CA GLU A 77 18.78 0.62 15.68
C GLU A 77 18.06 -0.18 14.58
N LEU A 78 17.99 -1.51 14.74
CA LEU A 78 17.25 -2.37 13.81
C LEU A 78 15.79 -1.95 13.71
N GLU A 79 15.12 -1.78 14.85
CA GLU A 79 13.72 -1.36 14.88
C GLU A 79 13.51 0.00 14.19
N TYR A 80 14.37 0.97 14.48
CA TYR A 80 14.31 2.30 13.85
C TYR A 80 14.43 2.19 12.33
N GLN A 81 15.40 1.42 11.84
CA GLN A 81 15.63 1.24 10.41
C GLN A 81 14.45 0.53 9.72
N VAL A 82 13.86 -0.49 10.36
CA VAL A 82 12.67 -1.18 9.84
C VAL A 82 11.48 -0.22 9.74
N LYS A 83 11.20 0.56 10.81
CA LYS A 83 10.11 1.55 10.82
C LYS A 83 10.30 2.60 9.71
N GLN A 84 11.51 3.13 9.58
CA GLN A 84 11.82 4.11 8.54
C GLN A 84 11.63 3.53 7.12
N ARG A 85 12.03 2.29 6.88
CA ARG A 85 11.81 1.63 5.59
C ARG A 85 10.34 1.38 5.27
N LEU A 86 9.53 1.04 6.26
CA LEU A 86 8.08 0.92 6.09
C LEU A 86 7.44 2.29 5.82
N TYR A 87 7.88 3.34 6.53
CA TYR A 87 7.40 4.69 6.30
C TYR A 87 7.70 5.16 4.87
N GLN A 88 8.93 4.94 4.38
CA GLN A 88 9.32 5.24 2.99
C GLN A 88 8.52 4.45 1.95
N LYS A 89 7.97 3.28 2.32
CA LYS A 89 7.06 2.48 1.48
C LYS A 89 5.61 2.96 1.52
N GLY A 90 5.33 4.01 2.29
CA GLY A 90 4.03 4.68 2.37
C GLY A 90 3.05 4.05 3.34
N TYR A 91 3.51 3.25 4.31
CA TYR A 91 2.67 2.78 5.41
C TYR A 91 2.48 3.89 6.44
N LYS A 92 1.29 3.98 7.04
CA LYS A 92 1.01 5.00 8.06
C LYS A 92 1.72 4.64 9.36
N THR A 93 2.15 5.66 10.10
CA THR A 93 2.81 5.50 11.41
C THR A 93 2.00 4.60 12.36
N ILE A 94 0.68 4.77 12.39
CA ILE A 94 -0.22 3.96 13.22
C ILE A 94 -0.15 2.46 12.85
N GLU A 95 -0.08 2.13 11.56
CA GLU A 95 0.02 0.74 11.10
C GLU A 95 1.39 0.15 11.48
N ILE A 96 2.45 0.94 11.29
CA ILE A 96 3.83 0.57 11.64
C ILE A 96 3.97 0.32 13.14
N GLU A 97 3.41 1.20 13.98
CA GLU A 97 3.42 1.02 15.43
C GLU A 97 2.63 -0.20 15.87
N LYS A 98 1.45 -0.44 15.26
CA LYS A 98 0.63 -1.61 15.56
C LYS A 98 1.38 -2.91 15.30
N ILE A 99 2.06 -3.03 14.15
CA ILE A 99 2.82 -4.25 13.83
C ILE A 99 4.06 -4.39 14.73
N THR A 100 4.75 -3.29 15.04
CA THR A 100 5.93 -3.34 15.91
C THR A 100 5.57 -3.76 17.33
N LYS A 101 4.45 -3.27 17.87
CA LYS A 101 3.96 -3.66 19.21
C LYS A 101 3.53 -5.12 19.26
N LYS A 102 2.88 -5.62 18.20
CA LYS A 102 2.46 -7.03 18.08
C LYS A 102 3.65 -8.00 18.13
N SER A 103 4.81 -7.62 17.58
CA SER A 103 6.01 -8.47 17.58
C SER A 103 6.77 -8.49 18.91
N ARG A 104 6.40 -7.66 19.90
CA ARG A 104 7.06 -7.61 21.23
C ARG A 104 6.32 -8.46 22.28
N ILE A 105 5.19 -9.06 21.93
CA ILE A 105 4.38 -9.98 22.76
C ILE A 105 4.67 -11.40 22.29
#